data_AF-A0A067D8I3-F1
#
_entry.id   AF-A0A067D8I3-F1
#
_cell.length_a   1.000
_cell.length_b   1.000
_cell.length_c   1.000
_cell.angle_alpha   90.00
_cell.angle_beta   90.00
_cell.angle_gamma   90.00
#
_symmetry.space_group_name_H-M   'P 1'
#
loop_
_entity.id
_entity.type
_entity.pdbx_description
1 polymer ?
#
loop_
_entity_poly.entity_id
_entity_poly.type
_entity_poly.pdbx_seq_one_letter_code
_entity_poly.pdbx_strand_id
1 'polypeptide(L)'
;MTIDDQVAHCSTGLECSTTTIRYGLLSGGGLDDYISSSLGHNLDYAQPKLYFQRMVYDMAFYVIVITLFLNMIQGIIIDAFTSVREASEQKAAMKRDRCLVCNRSRNAIEVAGMEKGLLNNFGRHTETEHNLYHYFFYIQYVLGKDDKERNGIESYVYEKLKTSDMSWIPRV
;
A
#
# COMPACT_ATOMS: atom_id res chain seq x y z
N MET A 1 -10.45 -10.23 53.21
CA MET A 1 -9.28 -10.42 52.33
C MET A 1 -8.71 -9.03 52.09
N THR A 2 -7.90 -8.60 53.04
CA THR A 2 -7.20 -7.31 53.07
C THR A 2 -5.87 -7.49 52.37
N ILE A 3 -5.63 -6.78 51.26
CA ILE A 3 -4.49 -5.90 50.94
C ILE A 3 -4.89 -5.26 49.59
N ASP A 4 -5.52 -4.08 49.62
CA ASP A 4 -5.61 -3.23 48.42
C ASP A 4 -4.29 -2.47 48.34
N ASP A 5 -3.27 -3.14 47.82
CA ASP A 5 -2.02 -2.50 47.44
C ASP A 5 -2.39 -1.56 46.29
N GLN A 6 -2.56 -0.27 46.58
CA GLN A 6 -2.41 0.76 45.56
C GLN A 6 -1.00 0.63 45.00
N VAL A 7 -0.84 -0.18 43.95
CA VAL A 7 0.40 -0.25 43.19
C VAL A 7 0.63 1.15 42.65
N ALA A 8 1.60 1.87 43.23
CA ALA A 8 1.92 3.23 42.83
C ALA A 8 2.47 3.21 41.40
N HIS A 9 1.58 3.34 40.42
CA HIS A 9 1.89 3.28 38.99
C HIS A 9 2.60 4.55 38.48
N CYS A 10 3.64 5.02 39.18
CA CYS A 10 4.56 6.09 38.76
C CYS A 10 5.69 6.23 39.81
N SER A 11 6.20 5.12 40.38
CA SER A 11 7.24 5.18 41.43
C SER A 11 8.63 5.46 40.82
N THR A 12 8.87 4.95 39.62
CA THR A 12 10.03 5.27 38.79
C THR A 12 9.59 6.02 37.52
N GLY A 13 10.50 6.82 36.95
CA GLY A 13 10.22 7.55 35.70
C GLY A 13 9.88 6.64 34.52
N LEU A 14 10.48 5.44 34.47
CA LEU A 14 10.21 4.44 33.45
C LEU A 14 8.79 3.86 33.60
N GLU A 15 8.42 3.46 34.83
CA GLU A 15 7.06 3.00 35.13
C GLU A 15 6.03 4.05 34.71
N CYS A 16 6.26 5.31 35.11
CA CYS A 16 5.35 6.40 34.78
C CYS A 16 5.19 6.59 33.27
N SER A 17 6.29 6.56 32.52
CA SER A 17 6.27 6.66 31.05
C SER A 17 5.48 5.52 30.42
N THR A 18 5.69 4.27 30.87
CA THR A 18 4.97 3.11 30.35
C THR A 18 3.48 3.13 30.72
N THR A 19 3.14 3.58 31.92
CA THR A 19 1.75 3.76 32.37
C THR A 19 1.05 4.83 31.54
N THR A 20 1.68 5.97 31.29
CA THR A 20 1.12 7.04 30.45
C THR A 20 0.90 6.59 29.01
N ILE A 21 1.82 5.82 28.42
CA ILE A 21 1.64 5.29 27.06
C ILE A 21 0.49 4.29 27.04
N ARG A 22 0.46 3.34 27.98
CA ARG A 22 -0.54 2.26 27.98
C ARG A 22 -1.94 2.80 28.27
N TYR A 23 -2.13 3.47 29.39
CA TYR A 23 -3.45 3.92 29.82
C TYR A 23 -3.84 5.25 29.19
N GLY A 24 -2.88 6.14 28.94
CA GLY A 24 -3.18 7.42 28.28
C GLY A 24 -3.63 7.25 26.83
N LEU A 25 -3.11 6.27 26.07
CA LEU A 25 -3.53 6.03 24.68
C LEU A 25 -4.73 5.09 24.54
N LEU A 26 -4.87 4.09 25.43
CA LEU A 26 -5.90 3.06 25.29
C LEU A 26 -7.21 3.42 26.02
N SER A 27 -7.18 4.26 27.05
CA SER A 27 -8.39 4.75 27.70
C SER A 27 -9.04 5.83 26.84
N GLY A 28 -10.33 5.65 26.51
CA GLY A 28 -11.03 6.51 25.55
C GLY A 28 -11.14 7.99 25.94
N GLY A 29 -10.99 8.32 27.24
CA GLY A 29 -10.96 9.69 27.77
C GLY A 29 -9.55 10.29 27.94
N GLY A 30 -8.49 9.57 27.55
CA GLY A 30 -7.11 9.98 27.78
C GLY A 30 -6.61 9.70 29.20
N LEU A 31 -5.55 10.39 29.61
CA LEU A 31 -4.85 10.14 30.88
C LEU A 31 -5.67 10.50 32.13
N ASP A 32 -6.63 11.43 32.02
CA ASP A 32 -7.51 11.82 33.13
C ASP A 32 -8.41 10.68 33.59
N ASP A 33 -8.98 9.93 32.64
CA ASP A 33 -9.88 8.81 32.93
C ASP A 33 -9.15 7.76 33.78
N TYR A 34 -7.87 7.48 33.50
CA TYR A 34 -7.06 6.58 34.32
C TYR A 34 -6.73 7.17 35.71
N ILE A 35 -6.33 8.45 35.78
CA ILE A 35 -5.90 9.05 37.04
C ILE A 35 -7.06 9.27 38.02
N SER A 36 -8.22 9.68 37.51
CA SER A 36 -9.43 9.87 38.32
C SER A 36 -10.05 8.55 38.77
N SER A 37 -10.20 7.57 37.86
CA SER A 37 -10.89 6.31 38.16
C SER A 37 -10.01 5.26 38.85
N SER A 38 -8.74 5.11 38.44
CA SER A 38 -7.87 4.03 38.91
C SER A 38 -6.99 4.43 40.09
N LEU A 39 -6.54 5.69 40.15
CA LEU A 39 -5.70 6.18 41.25
C LEU A 39 -6.51 6.92 42.31
N GLY A 40 -7.80 7.21 42.05
CA GLY A 40 -8.66 7.96 42.96
C GLY A 40 -8.26 9.43 43.13
N HIS A 41 -7.36 9.94 42.29
CA HIS A 41 -6.94 11.34 42.28
C HIS A 41 -7.95 12.20 41.52
N ASN A 42 -9.13 12.33 42.12
CA ASN A 42 -10.19 13.18 41.60
C ASN A 42 -9.78 14.66 41.65
N LEU A 43 -10.33 15.45 40.75
CA LEU A 43 -10.14 16.90 40.72
C LEU A 43 -10.62 17.53 42.04
N ASP A 44 -9.66 18.05 42.83
CA ASP A 44 -9.95 18.74 44.08
C ASP A 44 -10.34 20.21 43.82
N TYR A 45 -11.63 20.50 43.98
CA TYR A 45 -12.20 21.84 43.81
C TYR A 45 -11.81 22.81 44.94
N ALA A 46 -11.26 22.32 46.06
CA ALA A 46 -10.81 23.17 47.16
C ALA A 46 -9.54 23.98 46.82
N GLN A 47 -8.77 23.53 45.83
CA GLN A 47 -7.51 24.14 45.40
C GLN A 47 -7.61 24.62 43.94
N PRO A 48 -8.14 25.83 43.68
CA PRO A 48 -8.50 26.27 42.32
C PRO A 48 -7.30 26.37 41.36
N LYS A 49 -6.09 26.63 41.89
CA LYS A 49 -4.86 26.69 41.07
C LYS A 49 -4.44 25.31 40.55
N LEU A 50 -4.43 24.29 41.42
CA LEU A 50 -4.06 22.92 41.05
C LEU A 50 -5.13 22.30 40.14
N TYR A 51 -6.40 22.58 40.41
CA TYR A 51 -7.52 22.18 39.55
C TYR A 51 -7.32 22.68 38.12
N PHE A 52 -7.10 23.99 37.94
CA PHE A 52 -6.98 24.57 36.60
C PHE A 52 -5.74 24.07 35.86
N GLN A 53 -4.61 23.93 36.55
CA GLN A 53 -3.39 23.36 35.98
C GLN A 53 -3.60 21.93 35.48
N ARG A 54 -4.30 21.11 36.28
CA ARG A 54 -4.59 19.72 35.94
C ARG A 54 -5.55 19.62 34.75
N MET A 55 -6.64 20.39 34.77
CA MET A 55 -7.61 20.44 33.68
C MET A 55 -6.97 20.81 32.34
N VAL A 56 -6.11 21.84 32.32
CA VAL A 56 -5.41 22.25 31.10
C VAL A 56 -4.46 21.16 30.62
N TYR A 57 -3.75 20.49 31.52
CA TYR A 57 -2.86 19.38 31.19
C TYR A 57 -3.62 18.21 30.54
N ASP A 58 -4.72 17.78 31.13
CA ASP A 58 -5.53 16.66 30.63
C ASP A 58 -6.17 16.99 29.27
N MET A 59 -6.70 18.21 29.11
CA MET A 59 -7.27 18.68 27.86
C MET A 59 -6.21 18.78 26.75
N ALA A 60 -5.02 19.31 27.06
CA ALA A 60 -3.93 19.41 26.11
C ALA A 60 -3.43 18.02 25.69
N PHE A 61 -3.33 17.08 26.63
CA PHE A 61 -2.97 15.69 26.33
C PHE A 61 -3.99 15.06 25.37
N TYR A 62 -5.29 15.23 25.64
CA TYR A 62 -6.34 14.69 24.77
C TYR A 62 -6.26 15.26 23.34
N VAL A 63 -6.19 16.57 23.18
CA VAL A 63 -6.18 17.21 21.86
C VAL A 63 -4.90 16.88 21.08
N ILE A 64 -3.74 16.96 21.72
CA ILE A 64 -2.45 16.78 21.03
C ILE A 64 -2.17 15.28 20.80
N VAL A 65 -2.33 14.44 21.81
CA VAL A 65 -1.92 13.03 21.74
C VAL A 65 -2.99 12.17 21.10
N ILE A 66 -4.23 12.27 21.56
CA ILE A 66 -5.31 11.42 21.08
C ILE A 66 -5.86 11.96 19.76
N THR A 67 -6.28 13.22 19.73
CA THR A 67 -6.94 13.75 18.52
C THR A 67 -5.97 14.05 17.39
N LEU A 68 -4.78 14.61 17.64
CA LEU A 68 -3.85 14.94 16.56
C LEU A 68 -2.98 13.72 16.18
N PHE A 69 -2.16 13.20 17.09
CA PHE A 69 -1.18 12.16 16.74
C PHE A 69 -1.83 10.84 16.28
N LEU A 70 -2.86 10.31 16.96
CA LEU A 70 -3.47 9.04 16.53
C LEU A 70 -4.21 9.17 15.18
N ASN A 71 -4.86 10.31 14.92
CA ASN A 71 -5.50 10.54 13.63
C ASN A 71 -4.48 10.81 12.52
N MET A 72 -3.33 11.44 12.83
CA MET A 72 -2.22 11.58 11.89
C MET A 72 -1.67 10.21 11.47
N ILE A 73 -1.48 9.29 12.43
CA ILE A 73 -1.01 7.92 12.13
C ILE A 73 -2.01 7.20 11.22
N GLN A 74 -3.30 7.26 11.54
CA GLN A 74 -4.36 6.69 10.69
C GLN A 74 -4.36 7.32 9.29
N GLY A 75 -4.15 8.64 9.19
CA GLY A 75 -4.01 9.35 7.93
C GLY A 75 -2.87 8.82 7.06
N ILE A 76 -1.69 8.60 7.66
CA ILE A 76 -0.53 8.02 6.96
C ILE A 76 -0.84 6.61 6.45
N ILE A 77 -1.52 5.79 7.25
CA ILE A 77 -1.91 4.43 6.85
C ILE A 77 -2.89 4.48 5.67
N ILE A 78 -3.89 5.35 5.70
CA ILE A 78 -4.88 5.51 4.62
C ILE A 78 -4.19 6.01 3.33
N ASP A 79 -3.27 6.96 3.43
CA ASP A 79 -2.50 7.47 2.29
C ASP A 79 -1.69 6.34 1.63
N ALA A 80 -0.99 5.52 2.43
CA ALA A 80 -0.25 4.37 1.92
C ALA A 80 -1.17 3.39 1.16
N PHE A 81 -2.33 3.02 1.70
CA PHE A 81 -3.28 2.13 1.00
C PHE A 81 -3.86 2.77 -0.26
N THR A 82 -4.10 4.08 -0.24
CA THR A 82 -4.61 4.83 -1.38
C THR A 82 -3.59 4.83 -2.52
N SER A 83 -2.32 5.10 -2.23
CA SER A 83 -1.25 5.08 -3.23
C SER A 83 -1.06 3.70 -3.89
N VAL A 84 -1.15 2.62 -3.10
CA VAL A 84 -1.09 1.24 -3.61
C VAL A 84 -2.26 0.95 -4.55
N ARG A 85 -3.45 1.41 -4.18
CA ARG A 85 -4.66 1.27 -5.01
C ARG A 85 -4.54 2.04 -6.32
N GLU A 86 -4.12 3.30 -6.27
CA GLU A 86 -3.90 4.14 -7.46
C GLU A 86 -2.89 3.49 -8.42
N ALA A 87 -1.78 2.96 -7.90
CA ALA A 87 -0.80 2.25 -8.72
C ALA A 87 -1.41 1.00 -9.41
N SER A 88 -2.28 0.26 -8.73
CA SER A 88 -3.00 -0.88 -9.31
C SER A 88 -3.98 -0.43 -10.40
N GLU A 89 -4.74 0.63 -10.15
CA GLU A 89 -5.70 1.18 -11.10
C GLU A 89 -5.01 1.76 -12.35
N GLN A 90 -3.87 2.43 -12.18
CA GLN A 90 -3.04 2.93 -13.28
C GLN A 90 -2.51 1.78 -14.15
N LYS A 91 -1.99 0.70 -13.55
CA LYS A 91 -1.54 -0.49 -14.29
C LYS A 91 -2.70 -1.11 -15.09
N ALA A 92 -3.88 -1.22 -14.49
CA ALA A 92 -5.07 -1.72 -15.18
C ALA A 92 -5.53 -0.79 -16.31
N ALA A 93 -5.44 0.53 -16.12
CA ALA A 93 -5.76 1.52 -17.15
C ALA A 93 -4.79 1.42 -18.34
N MET A 94 -3.48 1.33 -18.10
CA MET A 94 -2.48 1.16 -19.16
C MET A 94 -2.72 -0.11 -19.97
N LYS A 95 -3.04 -1.23 -19.31
CA LYS A 95 -3.39 -2.50 -19.98
C LYS A 95 -4.65 -2.37 -20.85
N ARG A 96 -5.62 -1.55 -20.44
CA ARG A 96 -6.81 -1.27 -21.25
C ARG A 96 -6.52 -0.34 -22.41
N ASP A 97 -5.61 0.61 -22.27
CA ASP A 97 -5.37 1.64 -23.29
C ASP A 97 -4.37 1.23 -24.37
N ARG A 98 -3.39 0.37 -24.07
CA ARG A 98 -2.30 0.05 -25.01
C ARG A 98 -1.98 -1.45 -25.01
N CYS A 99 -1.51 -1.95 -26.15
CA CYS A 99 -1.02 -3.32 -26.23
C CYS A 99 0.35 -3.42 -25.54
N LEU A 100 0.54 -4.42 -24.66
CA LEU A 100 1.79 -4.60 -23.91
C LEU A 100 2.99 -4.99 -24.79
N VAL A 101 2.75 -5.68 -25.90
CA VAL A 101 3.81 -6.18 -26.79
C VAL A 101 4.28 -5.07 -27.74
N CYS A 102 3.37 -4.50 -28.52
CA CYS A 102 3.72 -3.53 -29.56
C CYS A 102 3.59 -2.07 -29.14
N ASN A 103 3.06 -1.78 -27.94
CA ASN A 103 2.90 -0.43 -27.41
C ASN A 103 1.96 0.50 -28.23
N ARG A 104 1.17 -0.03 -29.17
CA ARG A 104 0.16 0.76 -29.90
C ARG A 104 -1.05 1.04 -29.02
N SER A 105 -1.61 2.25 -29.13
CA SER A 105 -2.86 2.63 -28.46
C SER A 105 -4.04 1.82 -28.98
N ARG A 106 -5.03 1.56 -28.13
CA ARG A 106 -6.29 0.91 -28.46
C ARG A 106 -6.94 1.56 -29.65
N ASN A 107 -7.03 2.89 -29.67
CA ASN A 107 -7.65 3.64 -30.77
C ASN A 107 -7.00 3.31 -32.12
N ALA A 108 -5.67 3.42 -32.21
CA ALA A 108 -4.94 3.08 -33.44
C ALA A 108 -5.14 1.62 -33.91
N ILE A 109 -5.32 0.68 -32.97
CA ILE A 109 -5.58 -0.73 -33.29
C ILE A 109 -7.03 -0.93 -33.76
N GLU A 110 -7.99 -0.29 -33.09
CA GLU A 110 -9.41 -0.36 -33.48
C GLU A 110 -9.65 0.27 -34.84
N VAL A 111 -9.07 1.44 -35.14
CA VAL A 111 -9.16 2.09 -36.46
C VAL A 111 -8.62 1.19 -37.56
N ALA A 112 -7.43 0.61 -37.37
CA ALA A 112 -6.85 -0.33 -38.33
C ALA A 112 -7.67 -1.63 -38.50
N GLY A 113 -8.48 -1.99 -37.49
CA GLY A 113 -9.46 -3.08 -37.56
C GLY A 113 -10.69 -2.69 -38.36
N MET A 114 -11.23 -1.49 -38.13
CA MET A 114 -12.39 -0.97 -38.85
C MET A 114 -12.13 -0.83 -40.35
N GLU A 115 -10.93 -0.39 -40.76
CA GLU A 115 -10.52 -0.37 -42.17
C GLU A 115 -10.59 -1.76 -42.84
N LYS A 116 -10.49 -2.83 -42.04
CA LYS A 116 -10.56 -4.23 -42.47
C LYS A 116 -11.92 -4.88 -42.18
N GLY A 117 -12.94 -4.10 -41.78
CA GLY A 117 -14.29 -4.59 -41.47
C GLY A 117 -14.39 -5.39 -40.17
N LEU A 118 -13.46 -5.21 -39.24
CA LEU A 118 -13.36 -6.00 -38.01
C LEU A 118 -13.77 -5.16 -36.80
N LEU A 119 -14.67 -5.71 -35.98
CA LEU A 119 -15.10 -5.13 -34.71
C LEU A 119 -14.29 -5.72 -33.55
N ASN A 120 -14.09 -4.93 -32.48
CA ASN A 120 -13.32 -5.34 -31.29
C ASN A 120 -11.91 -5.84 -31.64
N ASN A 121 -11.22 -5.10 -32.52
CA ASN A 121 -9.94 -5.52 -33.03
C ASN A 121 -8.85 -5.47 -31.95
N PHE A 122 -8.98 -4.62 -30.94
CA PHE A 122 -8.04 -4.58 -29.83
C PHE A 122 -8.05 -5.87 -29.01
N GLY A 123 -9.23 -6.40 -28.68
CA GLY A 123 -9.36 -7.66 -27.95
C GLY A 123 -8.66 -8.80 -28.69
N ARG A 124 -9.01 -8.98 -29.97
CA ARG A 124 -8.37 -9.97 -30.85
C ARG A 124 -6.86 -9.77 -30.93
N HIS A 125 -6.39 -8.53 -31.15
CA HIS A 125 -4.97 -8.22 -31.21
C HIS A 125 -4.24 -8.65 -29.93
N THR A 126 -4.80 -8.39 -28.75
CA THR A 126 -4.15 -8.78 -27.48
C THR A 126 -4.28 -10.26 -27.12
N GLU A 127 -5.32 -10.94 -27.60
CA GLU A 127 -5.60 -12.33 -27.23
C GLU A 127 -5.01 -13.35 -28.21
N THR A 128 -4.93 -13.01 -29.50
CA THR A 128 -4.48 -13.93 -30.56
C THR A 128 -3.14 -13.53 -31.17
N GLU A 129 -2.97 -12.26 -31.55
CA GLU A 129 -1.76 -11.81 -32.26
C GLU A 129 -0.61 -11.54 -31.28
N HIS A 130 -0.88 -10.74 -30.26
CA HIS A 130 0.07 -10.26 -29.26
C HIS A 130 -0.27 -10.76 -27.85
N ASN A 131 -0.55 -12.06 -27.75
CA ASN A 131 -0.78 -12.72 -26.48
C ASN A 131 0.55 -12.87 -25.72
N LEU A 132 0.65 -12.26 -24.54
CA LEU A 132 1.87 -12.29 -23.72
C LEU A 132 2.35 -13.73 -23.42
N TYR A 133 1.43 -14.65 -23.15
CA TYR A 133 1.78 -16.03 -22.79
C TYR A 133 2.36 -16.80 -23.99
N HIS A 134 1.91 -16.50 -25.22
CA HIS A 134 2.51 -17.11 -26.40
C HIS A 134 3.99 -16.72 -26.54
N TYR A 135 4.35 -15.47 -26.25
CA TYR A 135 5.75 -15.03 -26.23
C TYR A 135 6.54 -15.76 -25.13
N PHE A 136 5.98 -15.87 -23.91
CA PHE A 136 6.62 -16.59 -22.82
C PHE A 136 6.89 -18.07 -23.17
N PHE A 137 5.88 -18.78 -23.70
CA PHE A 137 6.04 -20.17 -24.10
C PHE A 137 7.00 -20.32 -25.28
N TYR A 138 6.99 -19.39 -26.24
CA TYR A 138 7.91 -19.41 -27.36
C TYR A 138 9.37 -19.22 -26.93
N ILE A 139 9.63 -18.36 -25.95
CA ILE A 139 10.98 -18.19 -25.38
C ILE A 139 11.45 -19.51 -24.74
N GLN A 140 10.62 -20.14 -23.91
CA GLN A 140 10.96 -21.44 -23.30
C GLN A 140 11.18 -22.53 -24.35
N TYR A 141 10.35 -22.54 -25.39
CA TYR A 141 10.46 -23.47 -26.52
C TYR A 141 11.79 -23.31 -27.25
N VAL A 142 12.17 -22.08 -27.62
CA VAL A 142 13.41 -21.81 -28.35
C VAL A 142 14.65 -22.13 -27.51
N LEU A 143 14.62 -21.82 -26.21
CA LEU A 143 15.72 -22.12 -25.29
C LEU A 143 15.90 -23.63 -25.03
N GLY A 144 14.80 -24.39 -24.99
CA GLY A 144 14.82 -25.83 -24.72
C GLY A 144 15.07 -26.73 -25.95
N LYS A 145 14.96 -26.18 -27.16
CA LYS A 145 15.13 -26.92 -28.42
C LYS A 145 16.62 -27.10 -28.76
N ASP A 146 17.01 -28.25 -29.32
CA ASP A 146 18.39 -28.52 -29.74
C ASP A 146 18.81 -27.58 -30.88
N ASP A 147 20.07 -27.13 -30.84
CA ASP A 147 20.64 -26.17 -31.80
C ASP A 147 20.49 -26.64 -33.26
N LYS A 148 20.58 -27.95 -33.53
CA LYS A 148 20.50 -28.51 -34.89
C LYS A 148 19.06 -28.60 -35.42
N GLU A 149 18.07 -28.53 -34.54
CA GLU A 149 16.65 -28.62 -34.87
C GLU A 149 15.98 -27.26 -34.98
N ARG A 150 16.68 -26.18 -34.59
CA ARG A 150 16.16 -24.81 -34.73
C ARG A 150 16.10 -24.40 -36.19
N ASN A 151 14.99 -23.81 -36.60
CA ASN A 151 14.89 -23.17 -37.91
C ASN A 151 15.62 -21.80 -37.90
N GLY A 152 15.68 -21.13 -39.06
CA GLY A 152 16.39 -19.86 -39.18
C GLY A 152 15.83 -18.73 -38.31
N ILE A 153 14.51 -18.65 -38.14
CA ILE A 153 13.85 -17.64 -37.30
C ILE A 153 14.09 -17.94 -35.81
N GLU A 154 13.97 -19.20 -35.41
CA GLU A 154 14.24 -19.65 -34.04
C GLU A 154 15.71 -19.40 -33.67
N SER A 155 16.64 -19.66 -34.59
CA SER A 155 18.06 -19.38 -34.40
C SER A 155 18.32 -17.88 -34.27
N TYR A 156 17.65 -17.05 -35.08
CA TYR A 156 17.72 -15.59 -34.96
C TYR A 156 17.22 -15.11 -33.60
N VAL A 157 16.05 -15.61 -33.15
CA VAL A 157 15.49 -15.25 -31.83
C VAL A 157 16.39 -15.75 -30.70
N TYR A 158 16.94 -16.97 -30.81
CA TYR A 158 17.86 -17.52 -29.82
C TYR A 158 19.11 -16.65 -29.63
N GLU A 159 19.76 -16.23 -30.73
CA GLU A 159 20.91 -15.33 -30.67
C GLU A 159 20.55 -13.99 -30.04
N LYS A 160 19.38 -13.44 -30.38
CA LYS A 160 18.87 -12.19 -29.77
C LYS A 160 18.63 -12.34 -28.27
N LEU A 161 18.05 -13.46 -27.82
CA LEU A 161 17.87 -13.76 -26.41
C LEU A 161 19.22 -13.89 -25.68
N LYS A 162 20.20 -14.55 -26.30
CA LYS A 162 21.56 -14.72 -25.76
C LYS A 162 22.28 -13.37 -25.59
N THR A 163 22.11 -12.44 -26.54
CA THR A 163 22.67 -11.09 -26.45
C THR A 163 21.81 -10.12 -25.64
N SER A 164 20.71 -10.60 -25.02
CA SER A 164 19.72 -9.75 -24.33
C SER A 164 19.16 -8.62 -25.20
N ASP A 165 19.08 -8.83 -26.52
CA ASP A 165 18.54 -7.88 -27.48
C ASP A 165 17.06 -8.18 -27.75
N MET A 166 16.19 -7.23 -27.39
CA MET A 166 14.73 -7.33 -27.58
C MET A 166 14.26 -6.74 -28.91
N SER A 167 15.12 -6.62 -29.93
CA SER A 167 14.75 -6.10 -31.26
C SER A 167 13.80 -7.01 -32.03
N TRP A 168 13.70 -8.28 -31.65
CA TRP A 168 12.79 -9.26 -32.28
C TRP A 168 11.32 -9.07 -31.88
N ILE A 169 11.05 -8.36 -30.78
CA ILE A 169 9.70 -8.00 -30.35
C ILE A 169 9.21 -6.81 -31.18
N PRO A 170 7.99 -6.83 -31.73
CA PRO A 170 7.44 -5.72 -32.50
C PRO A 170 7.42 -4.42 -31.70
N ARG A 171 7.84 -3.30 -32.31
CA ARG A 171 7.74 -1.95 -31.75
C ARG A 171 7.04 -1.02 -32.75
N VAL A 172 6.46 0.07 -32.25
CA VAL A 172 5.95 1.18 -33.07
C VAL A 172 7.11 1.94 -33.70
#